data_AF-A0AAW8F7J7-F1
#
_entry.id   AF-A0AAW8F7J7-F1
#
_cell.length_a   1.000
_cell.length_b   1.000
_cell.length_c   1.000
_cell.angle_alpha   90.00
_cell.angle_beta   90.00
_cell.angle_gamma   90.00
#
_symmetry.space_group_name_H-M   'P 1'
#
loop_
_entity.id
_entity.type
_entity.pdbx_description
1 polymer ?
#
loop_
_entity_poly.entity_id
_entity_poly.type
_entity_poly.pdbx_seq_one_letter_code
_entity_poly.pdbx_strand_id
1 'polypeptide(L)'
;MTKPRAFGTIAQLSCPTRFWGNATAVNDELAPAWLPWSAVDPDLIAFDWNDEESSQLATVIASMVPPAGAGWEERHRFTTEVTALLAARYGRWACGWHWAVGEGGGGGVVTSWCCTSHSVGESAATAAKVVASLLEWRDWLEELAERFAQLAPPAGADAEEHSWHLERATTRLVTVVVDRTGAESGWYGLCRTVLTWFLSSTGMCLETAKNAVDAAIGGRFKSWTAPSRTLVDGVGEDLAVGLTGEKPYRDR
;
A
#
# COMPACT_ATOMS: atom_id res chain seq x y z
N MET A 1 42.06 14.43 -36.09
CA MET A 1 41.47 14.93 -34.82
C MET A 1 40.00 14.58 -34.81
N THR A 2 39.67 13.42 -34.24
CA THR A 2 38.29 13.03 -33.91
C THR A 2 38.37 11.80 -32.99
N LYS A 3 37.90 11.95 -31.75
CA LYS A 3 37.63 10.83 -30.83
C LYS A 3 36.24 11.08 -30.22
N PRO A 4 35.28 10.17 -30.36
CA PRO A 4 34.08 10.20 -29.54
C PRO A 4 34.38 9.56 -28.18
N ARG A 5 33.91 10.19 -27.09
CA ARG A 5 33.91 9.63 -25.74
C ARG A 5 32.66 8.77 -25.55
N ALA A 6 32.87 7.61 -24.96
CA ALA A 6 31.87 6.59 -24.68
C ALA A 6 30.82 7.08 -23.67
N PHE A 7 29.56 6.77 -23.95
CA PHE A 7 28.48 6.78 -22.97
C PHE A 7 28.63 5.53 -22.08
N GLY A 8 28.67 5.74 -20.76
CA GLY A 8 28.62 4.66 -19.78
C GLY A 8 27.20 4.14 -19.64
N THR A 9 27.00 2.90 -20.06
CA THR A 9 25.77 2.12 -19.87
C THR A 9 25.58 1.81 -18.38
N ILE A 10 24.50 2.29 -17.77
CA ILE A 10 24.03 1.78 -16.48
C ILE A 10 23.46 0.38 -16.73
N ALA A 11 24.06 -0.61 -16.09
CA ALA A 11 23.67 -2.01 -16.21
C ALA A 11 22.23 -2.21 -15.66
N GLN A 12 21.33 -2.69 -16.52
CA GLN A 12 20.07 -3.31 -16.09
C GLN A 12 20.41 -4.55 -15.25
N LEU A 13 20.20 -4.46 -13.94
CA LEU A 13 20.23 -5.63 -13.07
C LEU A 13 18.90 -6.36 -13.21
N SER A 14 18.90 -7.42 -14.02
CA SER A 14 17.78 -8.36 -14.14
C SER A 14 17.56 -9.09 -12.82
N CYS A 15 16.33 -9.03 -12.30
CA CYS A 15 15.91 -9.70 -11.08
C CYS A 15 15.39 -11.13 -11.40
N PRO A 16 15.86 -12.18 -10.73
CA PRO A 16 15.37 -13.54 -10.95
C PRO A 16 14.07 -13.81 -10.17
N THR A 17 12.99 -14.14 -10.88
CA THR A 17 11.74 -14.65 -10.30
C THR A 17 11.96 -16.02 -9.67
N ARG A 18 11.81 -16.15 -8.34
CA ARG A 18 11.69 -17.45 -7.68
C ARG A 18 10.24 -17.72 -7.30
N PHE A 19 9.68 -18.71 -7.99
CA PHE A 19 8.43 -19.38 -7.70
C PHE A 19 8.56 -20.22 -6.41
N TRP A 20 7.64 -20.05 -5.47
CA TRP A 20 7.38 -21.02 -4.39
C TRP A 20 5.87 -21.24 -4.30
N GLY A 21 5.44 -22.49 -4.27
CA GLY A 21 4.05 -22.89 -4.20
C GLY A 21 3.76 -23.93 -3.13
N ASN A 22 2.49 -23.91 -2.69
CA ASN A 22 1.68 -24.87 -1.90
C ASN A 22 1.87 -24.88 -0.37
N ALA A 23 0.84 -24.91 0.49
CA ALA A 23 -0.62 -24.93 0.31
C ALA A 23 -1.31 -24.47 1.62
N THR A 24 -2.15 -23.42 1.52
CA THR A 24 -3.30 -22.97 2.36
C THR A 24 -3.72 -21.55 1.90
N ALA A 25 -3.55 -21.27 0.61
CA ALA A 25 -3.28 -19.94 0.11
C ALA A 25 -4.44 -18.97 0.38
N VAL A 26 -4.28 -18.13 1.40
CA VAL A 26 -4.49 -16.70 1.20
C VAL A 26 -3.80 -16.39 -0.13
N ASN A 27 -4.52 -15.90 -1.13
CA ASN A 27 -3.89 -15.49 -2.37
C ASN A 27 -2.93 -14.35 -2.03
N ASP A 28 -1.68 -14.67 -1.69
CA ASP A 28 -0.65 -13.70 -1.35
C ASP A 28 -0.40 -12.75 -2.54
N GLU A 29 -0.69 -13.22 -3.76
CA GLU A 29 -0.71 -12.42 -5.00
C GLU A 29 -1.76 -11.28 -5.00
N LEU A 30 -2.77 -11.33 -4.15
CA LEU A 30 -3.85 -10.35 -4.04
C LEU A 30 -3.79 -9.54 -2.73
N ALA A 31 -2.82 -9.77 -1.85
CA ALA A 31 -2.66 -8.89 -0.69
C ALA A 31 -1.97 -7.58 -1.12
N PRO A 32 -2.54 -6.39 -0.83
CA PRO A 32 -1.96 -5.12 -1.28
C PRO A 32 -0.50 -4.93 -0.87
N ALA A 33 -0.09 -5.48 0.27
CA ALA A 33 1.28 -5.43 0.77
C ALA A 33 2.34 -6.08 -0.14
N TRP A 34 1.91 -6.92 -1.10
CA TRP A 34 2.79 -7.61 -2.05
C TRP A 34 2.75 -7.00 -3.46
N LEU A 35 1.84 -6.06 -3.72
CA LEU A 35 1.73 -5.42 -5.02
C LEU A 35 2.84 -4.36 -5.18
N PRO A 36 3.50 -4.26 -6.35
CA PRO A 36 4.36 -3.11 -6.65
C PRO A 36 3.51 -1.85 -6.80
N TRP A 37 4.12 -0.67 -6.60
CA TRP A 37 3.42 0.61 -6.79
C TRP A 37 2.77 0.70 -8.18
N SER A 38 3.44 0.27 -9.24
CA SER A 38 2.91 0.27 -10.61
C SER A 38 1.64 -0.57 -10.81
N ALA A 39 1.30 -1.48 -9.89
CA ALA A 39 0.06 -2.24 -9.92
C ALA A 39 -1.12 -1.56 -9.19
N VAL A 40 -0.84 -0.49 -8.45
CA VAL A 40 -1.81 0.27 -7.66
C VAL A 40 -1.81 1.77 -7.93
N ASP A 41 -0.88 2.25 -8.77
CA ASP A 41 -0.70 3.66 -9.12
C ASP A 41 -1.93 4.18 -9.88
N PRO A 42 -2.69 5.13 -9.31
CA PRO A 42 -3.89 5.67 -9.94
C PRO A 42 -3.58 6.45 -11.22
N ASP A 43 -2.36 6.98 -11.39
CA ASP A 43 -1.95 7.68 -12.62
C ASP A 43 -1.76 6.71 -13.80
N LEU A 44 -1.50 5.43 -13.50
CA LEU A 44 -1.38 4.36 -14.50
C LEU A 44 -2.69 3.57 -14.69
N ILE A 45 -3.64 3.73 -13.78
CA ILE A 45 -4.86 2.91 -13.71
C ILE A 45 -6.09 3.82 -13.69
N ALA A 46 -6.67 4.00 -14.88
CA ALA A 46 -7.95 4.68 -15.03
C ALA A 46 -9.05 3.96 -14.22
N PHE A 47 -9.91 4.77 -13.61
CA PHE A 47 -11.06 4.30 -12.85
C PHE A 47 -12.26 5.17 -13.18
N ASP A 48 -12.98 4.78 -14.23
CA ASP A 48 -14.19 5.46 -14.65
C ASP A 48 -15.34 5.03 -13.74
N TRP A 49 -15.73 5.93 -12.84
CA TRP A 49 -16.76 5.67 -11.85
C TRP A 49 -17.96 6.61 -12.02
N ASN A 50 -19.17 6.04 -12.03
CA ASN A 50 -20.42 6.80 -12.09
C ASN A 50 -21.55 6.06 -11.34
N ASP A 51 -22.72 6.69 -11.23
CA ASP A 51 -23.86 6.13 -10.49
C ASP A 51 -24.40 4.83 -11.10
N GLU A 52 -24.31 4.66 -12.42
CA GLU A 52 -24.71 3.45 -13.11
C GLU A 52 -23.78 2.28 -12.75
N GLU A 53 -22.47 2.49 -12.83
CA GLU A 53 -21.44 1.53 -12.46
C GLU A 53 -21.56 1.12 -10.99
N SER A 54 -21.77 2.10 -10.11
CA SER A 54 -22.02 1.87 -8.68
C SER A 54 -23.24 0.97 -8.46
N SER A 55 -24.36 1.25 -9.14
CA SER A 55 -25.60 0.49 -9.01
C SER A 55 -25.48 -0.93 -9.56
N GLN A 56 -24.80 -1.09 -10.71
CA GLN A 56 -24.54 -2.39 -11.30
C GLN A 56 -23.66 -3.25 -10.40
N LEU A 57 -22.55 -2.69 -9.90
CA LEU A 57 -21.65 -3.40 -9.00
C LEU A 57 -22.37 -3.80 -7.70
N ALA A 58 -23.12 -2.88 -7.09
CA ALA A 58 -23.89 -3.17 -5.87
C ALA A 58 -24.90 -4.30 -6.08
N THR A 59 -25.57 -4.35 -7.24
CA THR A 59 -26.50 -5.42 -7.60
C THR A 59 -25.80 -6.79 -7.67
N VAL A 60 -24.64 -6.85 -8.31
CA VAL A 60 -23.85 -8.10 -8.39
C VAL A 60 -23.41 -8.53 -6.99
N ILE A 61 -22.84 -7.62 -6.19
CA ILE A 61 -22.36 -7.94 -4.84
C ILE A 61 -23.53 -8.41 -3.96
N ALA A 62 -24.69 -7.74 -4.01
CA ALA A 62 -25.86 -8.11 -3.22
C ALA A 62 -26.31 -9.56 -3.48
N SER A 63 -26.16 -10.05 -4.73
CA SER A 63 -26.47 -11.43 -5.10
C SER A 63 -25.47 -12.46 -4.57
N MET A 64 -24.25 -12.01 -4.21
CA MET A 64 -23.19 -12.85 -3.63
C MET A 64 -23.26 -12.92 -2.10
N VAL A 65 -24.01 -12.02 -1.45
CA VAL A 65 -24.08 -11.94 0.01
C VAL A 65 -24.64 -13.25 0.57
N PRO A 66 -23.93 -13.92 1.51
CA PRO A 66 -24.40 -15.18 2.06
C PRO A 66 -25.66 -14.96 2.91
N PRO A 67 -26.52 -15.99 3.08
CA PRO A 67 -27.76 -15.85 3.82
C PRO A 67 -27.53 -15.47 5.29
N ALA A 68 -28.57 -14.89 5.91
CA ALA A 68 -28.53 -14.57 7.33
C ALA A 68 -28.21 -15.82 8.17
N GLY A 69 -27.27 -15.69 9.11
CA GLY A 69 -26.81 -16.82 9.94
C GLY A 69 -25.72 -17.68 9.30
N ALA A 70 -25.22 -17.35 8.10
CA ALA A 70 -24.10 -18.04 7.47
C ALA A 70 -22.87 -18.15 8.39
N GLY A 71 -22.17 -19.27 8.27
CA GLY A 71 -20.98 -19.57 9.06
C GLY A 71 -19.77 -18.72 8.67
N TRP A 72 -18.69 -18.83 9.43
CA TRP A 72 -17.45 -18.11 9.15
C TRP A 72 -16.88 -18.43 7.76
N GLU A 73 -16.90 -19.70 7.34
CA GLU A 73 -16.36 -20.13 6.04
C GLU A 73 -17.09 -19.49 4.85
N GLU A 74 -18.43 -19.46 4.88
CA GLU A 74 -19.23 -18.85 3.80
C GLU A 74 -19.02 -17.35 3.72
N ARG A 75 -18.94 -16.69 4.88
CA ARG A 75 -18.61 -15.27 4.98
C ARG A 75 -17.21 -14.97 4.46
N HIS A 76 -16.22 -15.80 4.81
CA HIS A 76 -14.86 -15.66 4.32
C HIS A 76 -14.79 -15.86 2.80
N ARG A 77 -15.49 -16.88 2.28
CA ARG A 77 -15.63 -17.11 0.84
C ARG A 77 -16.21 -15.90 0.12
N PHE A 78 -17.24 -15.27 0.69
CA PHE A 78 -17.81 -14.03 0.13
C PHE A 78 -16.75 -12.94 -0.07
N THR A 79 -15.92 -12.67 0.94
CA THR A 79 -14.85 -11.66 0.81
C THR A 79 -13.86 -12.05 -0.30
N THR A 80 -13.46 -13.32 -0.37
CA THR A 80 -12.55 -13.81 -1.42
C THR A 80 -13.13 -13.67 -2.82
N GLU A 81 -14.41 -14.03 -3.01
CA GLU A 81 -15.09 -13.94 -4.30
C GLU A 81 -15.33 -12.49 -4.73
N VAL A 82 -15.67 -11.60 -3.79
CA VAL A 82 -15.77 -10.15 -4.05
C VAL A 82 -14.41 -9.58 -4.42
N THR A 83 -13.33 -9.95 -3.72
CA THR A 83 -11.97 -9.52 -4.09
C THR A 83 -11.61 -9.98 -5.50
N ALA A 84 -11.94 -11.22 -5.88
CA ALA A 84 -11.71 -11.72 -7.23
C ALA A 84 -12.53 -10.97 -8.29
N LEU A 85 -13.81 -10.69 -8.01
CA LEU A 85 -14.69 -9.89 -8.87
C LEU A 85 -14.11 -8.50 -9.12
N LEU A 86 -13.73 -7.80 -8.04
CA LEU A 86 -13.20 -6.44 -8.11
C LEU A 86 -11.85 -6.40 -8.82
N ALA A 87 -10.96 -7.36 -8.53
CA ALA A 87 -9.67 -7.47 -9.18
C ALA A 87 -9.79 -7.75 -10.69
N ALA A 88 -10.77 -8.57 -11.09
CA ALA A 88 -11.04 -8.87 -12.49
C ALA A 88 -11.64 -7.65 -13.23
N ARG A 89 -12.46 -6.85 -12.54
CA ARG A 89 -13.17 -5.70 -13.15
C ARG A 89 -12.33 -4.43 -13.20
N TYR A 90 -11.61 -4.11 -12.12
CA TYR A 90 -10.88 -2.84 -11.97
C TYR A 90 -9.35 -3.01 -11.92
N GLY A 91 -8.86 -4.23 -11.82
CA GLY A 91 -7.43 -4.54 -11.68
C GLY A 91 -7.00 -4.77 -10.23
N ARG A 92 -5.73 -5.19 -10.06
CA ARG A 92 -5.18 -5.65 -8.77
C ARG A 92 -5.22 -4.61 -7.66
N TRP A 93 -5.24 -3.32 -7.99
CA TRP A 93 -5.37 -2.26 -6.99
C TRP A 93 -6.61 -2.45 -6.12
N ALA A 94 -7.70 -2.97 -6.67
CA ALA A 94 -8.96 -3.12 -5.97
C ALA A 94 -8.91 -4.12 -4.81
N CYS A 95 -7.88 -4.97 -4.72
CA CYS A 95 -7.76 -5.95 -3.65
C CYS A 95 -7.60 -5.34 -2.24
N GLY A 96 -7.26 -4.05 -2.14
CA GLY A 96 -7.20 -3.36 -0.85
C GLY A 96 -8.55 -2.90 -0.29
N TRP A 97 -9.65 -3.12 -0.99
CA TRP A 97 -10.98 -2.66 -0.60
C TRP A 97 -11.40 -3.08 0.82
N HIS A 98 -10.90 -4.19 1.36
CA HIS A 98 -11.25 -4.67 2.70
C HIS A 98 -10.09 -4.55 3.71
N TRP A 99 -9.01 -3.82 3.37
CA TRP A 99 -7.88 -3.62 4.29
C TRP A 99 -8.25 -2.58 5.34
N ALA A 100 -8.95 -3.03 6.37
CA ALA A 100 -9.57 -2.17 7.36
C ALA A 100 -8.65 -1.83 8.55
N VAL A 101 -8.94 -0.71 9.21
CA VAL A 101 -8.13 -0.14 10.30
C VAL A 101 -7.98 -1.09 11.50
N GLY A 102 -9.04 -1.80 11.87
CA GLY A 102 -9.09 -2.60 13.10
C GLY A 102 -8.47 -4.00 13.01
N GLU A 103 -8.52 -4.73 14.13
CA GLU A 103 -7.98 -6.10 14.27
C GLU A 103 -8.48 -7.06 13.18
N GLY A 104 -9.77 -7.00 12.82
CA GLY A 104 -10.33 -7.86 11.78
C GLY A 104 -10.04 -7.41 10.34
N GLY A 105 -9.38 -6.26 10.17
CA GLY A 105 -8.95 -5.69 8.90
C GLY A 105 -7.45 -5.75 8.66
N GLY A 106 -6.65 -5.88 9.71
CA GLY A 106 -5.19 -5.99 9.63
C GLY A 106 -4.45 -4.66 9.50
N GLY A 107 -5.06 -3.54 9.92
CA GLY A 107 -4.37 -2.26 10.06
C GLY A 107 -4.23 -1.45 8.79
N GLY A 108 -5.16 -1.59 7.86
CA GLY A 108 -5.24 -0.76 6.66
C GLY A 108 -5.95 0.56 6.91
N VAL A 109 -6.44 1.20 5.85
CA VAL A 109 -7.07 2.54 5.93
C VAL A 109 -8.59 2.51 5.85
N VAL A 110 -9.19 1.38 5.46
CA VAL A 110 -10.62 1.30 5.19
C VAL A 110 -11.42 1.32 6.49
N THR A 111 -12.38 2.23 6.57
CA THR A 111 -13.28 2.41 7.72
C THR A 111 -14.71 1.94 7.42
N SER A 112 -15.09 1.91 6.15
CA SER A 112 -16.40 1.41 5.68
C SER A 112 -16.58 -0.10 5.84
N TRP A 113 -15.48 -0.81 6.06
CA TRP A 113 -15.40 -2.23 6.38
C TRP A 113 -14.69 -2.41 7.74
N CYS A 114 -15.10 -3.38 8.55
CA CYS A 114 -14.45 -3.67 9.83
C CYS A 114 -13.82 -5.07 9.80
N CYS A 115 -14.67 -6.08 9.78
CA CYS A 115 -14.30 -7.48 9.63
C CYS A 115 -15.47 -8.24 9.01
N THR A 116 -15.21 -9.40 8.41
CA THR A 116 -16.24 -10.16 7.71
C THR A 116 -17.41 -10.56 8.63
N SER A 117 -17.15 -10.87 9.91
CA SER A 117 -18.20 -11.26 10.85
C SER A 117 -19.14 -10.12 11.27
N HIS A 118 -18.70 -8.86 11.21
CA HIS A 118 -19.51 -7.70 11.59
C HIS A 118 -20.01 -6.87 10.39
N SER A 119 -19.39 -7.05 9.22
CA SER A 119 -19.70 -6.23 8.04
C SER A 119 -20.73 -6.91 7.12
N VAL A 120 -20.78 -8.25 7.11
CA VAL A 120 -21.73 -9.03 6.33
C VAL A 120 -23.06 -9.17 7.08
N GLY A 121 -24.13 -8.66 6.48
CA GLY A 121 -25.48 -8.68 7.04
C GLY A 121 -26.53 -8.73 5.93
N GLU A 122 -27.44 -7.75 5.91
CA GLU A 122 -28.43 -7.61 4.84
C GLU A 122 -27.75 -7.32 3.50
N SER A 123 -28.28 -7.89 2.40
CA SER A 123 -27.63 -7.90 1.09
C SER A 123 -27.36 -6.51 0.54
N ALA A 124 -28.35 -5.61 0.52
CA ALA A 124 -28.18 -4.26 -0.01
C ALA A 124 -27.22 -3.43 0.84
N ALA A 125 -27.35 -3.50 2.18
CA ALA A 125 -26.44 -2.81 3.10
C ALA A 125 -25.00 -3.32 3.00
N THR A 126 -24.80 -4.63 2.82
CA THR A 126 -23.47 -5.23 2.63
C THR A 126 -22.86 -4.78 1.31
N ALA A 127 -23.63 -4.79 0.22
CA ALA A 127 -23.17 -4.33 -1.09
C ALA A 127 -22.76 -2.85 -1.07
N ALA A 128 -23.56 -1.99 -0.43
CA ALA A 128 -23.24 -0.58 -0.27
C ALA A 128 -21.92 -0.37 0.50
N LYS A 129 -21.67 -1.16 1.57
CA LYS A 129 -20.39 -1.12 2.30
C LYS A 129 -19.20 -1.51 1.43
N VAL A 130 -19.31 -2.56 0.63
CA VAL A 130 -18.23 -2.99 -0.27
C VAL A 130 -17.90 -1.87 -1.26
N VAL A 131 -18.92 -1.25 -1.87
CA VAL A 131 -18.74 -0.12 -2.80
C VAL A 131 -18.05 1.06 -2.10
N ALA A 132 -18.54 1.47 -0.92
CA ALA A 132 -17.94 2.55 -0.15
C ALA A 132 -16.48 2.26 0.21
N SER A 133 -16.18 1.01 0.57
CA SER A 133 -14.83 0.57 0.94
C SER A 133 -13.86 0.56 -0.25
N LEU A 134 -14.34 0.20 -1.44
CA LEU A 134 -13.56 0.28 -2.68
C LEU A 134 -13.19 1.73 -3.02
N LEU A 135 -14.15 2.65 -2.91
CA LEU A 135 -13.93 4.07 -3.17
C LEU A 135 -12.99 4.69 -2.14
N GLU A 136 -13.17 4.38 -0.85
CA GLU A 136 -12.27 4.82 0.22
C GLU A 136 -10.82 4.35 -0.01
N TRP A 137 -10.65 3.12 -0.48
CA TRP A 137 -9.34 2.60 -0.87
C TRP A 137 -8.77 3.32 -2.10
N ARG A 138 -9.61 3.67 -3.09
CA ARG A 138 -9.19 4.45 -4.26
C ARG A 138 -8.72 5.85 -3.87
N ASP A 139 -9.50 6.55 -3.06
CA ASP A 139 -9.19 7.90 -2.56
C ASP A 139 -7.84 7.91 -1.82
N TRP A 140 -7.55 6.86 -1.05
CA TRP A 140 -6.27 6.70 -0.38
C TRP A 140 -5.10 6.56 -1.37
N LEU A 141 -5.26 5.76 -2.43
CA LEU A 141 -4.22 5.59 -3.45
C LEU A 141 -3.96 6.91 -4.21
N GLU A 142 -5.00 7.68 -4.50
CA GLU A 142 -4.90 9.00 -5.13
C GLU A 142 -4.20 10.02 -4.24
N GLU A 143 -4.52 10.05 -2.93
CA GLU A 143 -3.79 10.86 -1.96
C GLU A 143 -2.30 10.47 -1.89
N LEU A 144 -1.99 9.17 -1.91
CA LEU A 144 -0.60 8.70 -1.91
C LEU A 144 0.15 9.12 -3.16
N ALA A 145 -0.46 9.02 -4.35
CA ALA A 145 0.17 9.45 -5.60
C ALA A 145 0.55 10.93 -5.56
N GLU A 146 -0.37 11.80 -5.12
CA GLU A 146 -0.10 13.23 -4.95
C GLU A 146 1.06 13.46 -3.97
N ARG A 147 1.04 12.78 -2.82
CA ARG A 147 2.11 12.90 -1.81
C ARG A 147 3.45 12.40 -2.33
N PHE A 148 3.48 11.29 -3.06
CA PHE A 148 4.73 10.76 -3.62
C PHE A 148 5.35 11.75 -4.61
N ALA A 149 4.54 12.35 -5.48
CA ALA A 149 5.00 13.38 -6.41
C ALA A 149 5.58 14.61 -5.67
N GLN A 150 4.98 15.02 -4.53
CA GLN A 150 5.46 16.14 -3.72
C GLN A 150 6.72 15.82 -2.90
N LEU A 151 6.94 14.55 -2.55
CA LEU A 151 8.01 14.12 -1.65
C LEU A 151 9.24 13.58 -2.39
N ALA A 152 9.08 13.17 -3.65
CA ALA A 152 10.17 12.65 -4.47
C ALA A 152 11.33 13.65 -4.56
N PRO A 153 12.59 13.18 -4.48
CA PRO A 153 13.75 14.03 -4.76
C PRO A 153 13.68 14.59 -6.19
N PRO A 154 14.15 15.83 -6.44
CA PRO A 154 14.17 16.38 -7.77
C PRO A 154 15.16 15.62 -8.67
N ALA A 155 14.89 15.64 -9.98
CA ALA A 155 15.76 14.98 -10.94
C ALA A 155 17.18 15.58 -10.91
N GLY A 156 18.18 14.73 -10.70
CA GLY A 156 19.58 15.15 -10.65
C GLY A 156 20.06 15.62 -9.28
N ALA A 157 19.25 15.46 -8.23
CA ALA A 157 19.68 15.69 -6.86
C ALA A 157 20.89 14.80 -6.51
N ASP A 158 21.81 15.36 -5.74
CA ASP A 158 22.97 14.62 -5.26
C ASP A 158 22.63 13.70 -4.06
N ALA A 159 23.64 13.01 -3.52
CA ALA A 159 23.44 12.06 -2.42
C ALA A 159 22.98 12.75 -1.12
N GLU A 160 23.42 13.98 -0.86
CA GLU A 160 23.06 14.75 0.33
C GLU A 160 21.61 15.23 0.22
N GLU A 161 21.23 15.79 -0.95
CA GLU A 161 19.86 16.21 -1.25
C GLU A 161 18.89 15.02 -1.23
N HIS A 162 19.28 13.87 -1.81
CA HIS A 162 18.50 12.64 -1.72
C HIS A 162 18.29 12.19 -0.27
N SER A 163 19.35 12.22 0.55
CA SER A 163 19.28 11.82 1.95
C SER A 163 18.28 12.69 2.72
N TRP A 164 18.33 14.01 2.52
CA TRP A 164 17.40 14.96 3.13
C TRP A 164 15.94 14.73 2.68
N HIS A 165 15.69 14.49 1.39
CA HIS A 165 14.35 14.20 0.89
C HIS A 165 13.79 12.88 1.44
N LEU A 166 14.61 11.84 1.53
CA LEU A 166 14.20 10.52 2.03
C LEU A 166 13.79 10.55 3.50
N GLU A 167 14.54 11.26 4.35
CA GLU A 167 14.17 11.43 5.77
C GLU A 167 12.80 12.10 5.88
N ARG A 168 12.61 13.23 5.20
CA ARG A 168 11.35 14.00 5.25
C ARG A 168 10.18 13.23 4.68
N ALA A 169 10.38 12.50 3.58
CA ALA A 169 9.37 11.65 2.99
C ALA A 169 8.95 10.56 3.97
N THR A 170 9.92 9.88 4.60
CA THR A 170 9.66 8.85 5.61
C THR A 170 8.85 9.40 6.77
N THR A 171 9.30 10.52 7.35
CA THR A 171 8.62 11.15 8.49
C THR A 171 7.18 11.50 8.15
N ARG A 172 6.96 12.15 7.00
CA ARG A 172 5.60 12.56 6.57
C ARG A 172 4.69 11.37 6.25
N LEU A 173 5.20 10.36 5.55
CA LEU A 173 4.40 9.19 5.18
C LEU A 173 4.03 8.34 6.39
N VAL A 174 4.95 8.15 7.35
CA VAL A 174 4.66 7.47 8.61
C VAL A 174 3.58 8.24 9.38
N THR A 175 3.67 9.57 9.47
CA THR A 175 2.64 10.39 10.14
C THR A 175 1.27 10.21 9.49
N VAL A 176 1.18 10.28 8.16
CA VAL A 176 -0.10 10.12 7.45
C VAL A 176 -0.70 8.73 7.71
N VAL A 177 0.11 7.68 7.71
CA VAL A 177 -0.37 6.33 8.04
C VAL A 177 -0.87 6.25 9.48
N VAL A 178 -0.15 6.82 10.44
CA VAL A 178 -0.58 6.85 11.85
C VAL A 178 -1.90 7.61 12.00
N ASP A 179 -2.04 8.77 11.36
CA ASP A 179 -3.25 9.59 11.43
C ASP A 179 -4.47 8.86 10.83
N ARG A 180 -4.29 8.15 9.71
CA ARG A 180 -5.35 7.39 9.04
C ARG A 180 -5.77 6.14 9.79
N THR A 181 -4.84 5.49 10.47
CA THR A 181 -5.09 4.21 11.14
C THR A 181 -5.32 4.34 12.64
N GLY A 182 -5.09 5.52 13.24
CA GLY A 182 -5.08 5.68 14.69
C GLY A 182 -4.00 4.83 15.40
N ALA A 183 -2.99 4.35 14.66
CA ALA A 183 -2.02 3.34 15.11
C ALA A 183 -2.66 2.07 15.69
N GLU A 184 -3.80 1.65 15.11
CA GLU A 184 -4.54 0.44 15.48
C GLU A 184 -3.78 -0.86 15.18
N SER A 185 -4.45 -2.01 15.30
CA SER A 185 -3.83 -3.31 15.05
C SER A 185 -3.15 -3.38 13.68
N GLY A 186 -1.85 -3.70 13.62
CA GLY A 186 -1.17 -4.01 12.36
C GLY A 186 -0.83 -2.81 11.46
N TRP A 187 -1.05 -1.56 11.91
CA TRP A 187 -0.79 -0.34 11.12
C TRP A 187 0.61 -0.26 10.50
N TYR A 188 1.62 -0.84 11.17
CA TYR A 188 2.99 -0.88 10.69
C TYR A 188 3.17 -1.72 9.42
N GLY A 189 2.24 -2.64 9.13
CA GLY A 189 2.17 -3.36 7.86
C GLY A 189 1.87 -2.41 6.71
N LEU A 190 0.83 -1.59 6.84
CA LEU A 190 0.52 -0.53 5.89
C LEU A 190 1.67 0.48 5.77
N CYS A 191 2.30 0.86 6.88
CA CYS A 191 3.45 1.75 6.87
C CYS A 191 4.62 1.19 6.03
N ARG A 192 4.93 -0.10 6.18
CA ARG A 192 5.95 -0.78 5.35
C ARG A 192 5.58 -0.74 3.87
N THR A 193 4.31 -1.01 3.54
CA THR A 193 3.81 -0.97 2.17
C THR A 193 3.93 0.42 1.56
N VAL A 194 3.50 1.47 2.25
CA VAL A 194 3.55 2.86 1.77
C VAL A 194 4.98 3.32 1.51
N LEU A 195 5.92 3.05 2.43
CA LEU A 195 7.32 3.41 2.23
C LEU A 195 7.95 2.62 1.08
N THR A 196 7.60 1.34 0.94
CA THR A 196 8.06 0.50 -0.18
C THR A 196 7.54 1.02 -1.51
N TRP A 197 6.26 1.44 -1.56
CA TRP A 197 5.66 2.05 -2.74
C TRP A 197 6.29 3.39 -3.10
N PHE A 198 6.55 4.25 -2.10
CA PHE A 198 7.23 5.52 -2.33
C PHE A 198 8.58 5.32 -2.99
N LEU A 199 9.43 4.43 -2.45
CA LEU A 199 10.72 4.11 -3.07
C LEU A 199 10.57 3.50 -4.47
N SER A 200 9.55 2.67 -4.67
CA SER A 200 9.28 2.09 -6.00
C SER A 200 8.83 3.15 -7.01
N SER A 201 8.09 4.17 -6.58
CA SER A 201 7.64 5.29 -7.43
C SER A 201 8.81 6.14 -7.95
N THR A 202 9.95 6.15 -7.26
CA THR A 202 11.19 6.81 -7.69
C THR A 202 12.08 5.92 -8.56
N GLY A 203 11.58 4.74 -8.97
CA GLY A 203 12.27 3.82 -9.87
C GLY A 203 13.08 2.72 -9.18
N MET A 204 13.02 2.61 -7.84
CA MET A 204 13.65 1.51 -7.12
C MET A 204 12.91 0.19 -7.37
N CYS A 205 13.64 -0.94 -7.49
CA CYS A 205 12.98 -2.23 -7.59
C CYS A 205 12.32 -2.61 -6.26
N LEU A 206 11.19 -3.34 -6.35
CA LEU A 206 10.37 -3.70 -5.20
C LEU A 206 11.16 -4.43 -4.09
N GLU A 207 12.01 -5.39 -4.46
CA GLU A 207 12.78 -6.16 -3.48
C GLU A 207 13.81 -5.30 -2.74
N THR A 208 14.51 -4.41 -3.44
CA THR A 208 15.46 -3.49 -2.80
C THR A 208 14.73 -2.48 -1.91
N ALA A 209 13.62 -1.92 -2.38
CA ALA A 209 12.80 -1.01 -1.58
C ALA A 209 12.31 -1.67 -0.29
N LYS A 210 11.77 -2.89 -0.40
CA LYS A 210 11.27 -3.66 0.74
C LYS A 210 12.39 -3.97 1.74
N ASN A 211 13.55 -4.43 1.26
CA ASN A 211 14.68 -4.74 2.13
C ASN A 211 15.20 -3.51 2.86
N ALA A 212 15.26 -2.35 2.20
CA ALA A 212 15.66 -1.08 2.81
C ALA A 212 14.67 -0.65 3.90
N VAL A 213 13.36 -0.72 3.62
CA VAL A 213 12.30 -0.38 4.59
C VAL A 213 12.29 -1.35 5.77
N ASP A 214 12.47 -2.64 5.55
CA ASP A 214 12.49 -3.65 6.61
C ASP A 214 13.70 -3.47 7.53
N ALA A 215 14.88 -3.19 6.96
CA ALA A 215 16.08 -2.87 7.70
C ALA A 215 15.91 -1.57 8.51
N ALA A 216 15.34 -0.53 7.90
CA ALA A 216 15.08 0.74 8.57
C ALA A 216 14.05 0.57 9.70
N ILE A 217 12.88 -0.03 9.49
CA ILE A 217 11.89 -0.15 10.57
C ILE A 217 12.38 -1.08 11.68
N GLY A 218 13.05 -2.19 11.34
CA GLY A 218 13.68 -3.09 12.31
C GLY A 218 12.73 -3.68 13.35
N GLY A 219 11.43 -3.77 13.04
CA GLY A 219 10.38 -4.21 13.97
C GLY A 219 10.12 -3.26 15.15
N ARG A 220 10.58 -2.00 15.07
CA ARG A 220 10.45 -1.00 16.14
C ARG A 220 9.02 -0.49 16.32
N PHE A 221 8.20 -0.51 15.27
CA PHE A 221 6.77 -0.19 15.36
C PHE A 221 5.95 -1.33 15.94
N LYS A 222 4.91 -1.00 16.71
CA LYS A 222 4.06 -1.94 17.46
C LYS A 222 2.58 -1.63 17.23
N SER A 223 1.74 -2.65 17.24
CA SER A 223 0.27 -2.49 17.20
C SER A 223 -0.23 -1.68 18.39
N TRP A 224 -1.35 -0.96 18.19
CA TRP A 224 -2.04 -0.18 19.22
C TRP A 224 -1.18 0.88 19.92
N THR A 225 -0.11 1.32 19.27
CA THR A 225 0.84 2.28 19.84
C THR A 225 1.35 3.21 18.75
N ALA A 226 1.01 4.49 18.87
CA ALA A 226 1.61 5.52 18.03
C ALA A 226 3.12 5.63 18.33
N PRO A 227 3.98 5.67 17.30
CA PRO A 227 5.42 5.82 17.50
C PRO A 227 5.73 7.23 18.03
N SER A 228 6.78 7.36 18.85
CA SER A 228 7.28 8.69 19.21
C SER A 228 7.89 9.37 18.00
N ARG A 229 7.88 10.71 17.97
CA ARG A 229 8.51 11.48 16.90
C ARG A 229 9.97 11.10 16.70
N THR A 230 10.74 10.98 17.79
CA THR A 230 12.15 10.58 17.74
C THR A 230 12.36 9.20 17.12
N LEU A 231 11.41 8.26 17.31
CA LEU A 231 11.48 6.96 16.65
C LEU A 231 11.25 7.09 15.14
N VAL A 232 10.28 7.91 14.73
CA VAL A 232 9.99 8.18 13.32
C VAL A 232 11.19 8.85 12.64
N ASP A 233 11.75 9.89 13.25
CA ASP A 233 12.94 10.59 12.75
C ASP A 233 14.12 9.61 12.61
N GLY A 234 14.29 8.68 13.57
CA GLY A 234 15.30 7.64 13.52
C GLY A 234 15.10 6.65 12.37
N VAL A 235 13.87 6.25 12.07
CA VAL A 235 13.57 5.41 10.89
C VAL A 235 13.88 6.17 9.60
N GLY A 236 13.55 7.46 9.53
CA GLY A 236 13.89 8.32 8.40
C GLY A 236 15.40 8.43 8.17
N GLU A 237 16.18 8.67 9.24
CA GLU A 237 17.64 8.73 9.17
C GLU A 237 18.25 7.38 8.75
N ASP A 238 17.79 6.27 9.35
CA ASP A 238 18.30 4.93 9.01
C ASP A 238 18.02 4.58 7.54
N LEU A 239 16.84 4.95 7.01
CA LEU A 239 16.50 4.74 5.60
C LEU A 239 17.35 5.63 4.68
N ALA A 240 17.50 6.90 5.02
CA ALA A 240 18.28 7.86 4.24
C ALA A 240 19.76 7.45 4.16
N VAL A 241 20.37 7.13 5.30
CA VAL A 241 21.77 6.67 5.37
C VAL A 241 21.94 5.34 4.66
N GLY A 242 21.01 4.40 4.85
CA GLY A 242 21.08 3.08 4.22
C GLY A 242 21.04 3.14 2.69
N LEU A 243 20.32 4.11 2.12
CA LEU A 243 20.15 4.25 0.67
C LEU A 243 21.17 5.17 0.00
N THR A 244 21.69 6.17 0.71
CA THR A 244 22.57 7.20 0.13
C THR A 244 24.01 7.14 0.63
N GLY A 245 24.25 6.52 1.78
CA GLY A 245 25.52 6.60 2.51
C GLY A 245 25.74 7.92 3.25
N GLU A 246 24.85 8.90 3.06
CA GLU A 246 24.97 10.25 3.64
C GLU A 246 23.98 10.44 4.77
N LYS A 247 24.39 11.19 5.80
CA LYS A 247 23.47 11.59 6.86
C LYS A 247 22.63 12.78 6.40
N PRO A 248 21.30 12.75 6.60
CA PRO A 248 20.46 13.89 6.27
C PRO A 248 20.89 15.09 7.12
N TYR A 249 20.99 16.26 6.49
CA TYR A 249 21.40 17.49 7.15
C TYR A 249 20.44 17.80 8.32
N ARG A 250 21.00 17.99 9.51
CA ARG A 250 20.28 18.55 10.66
C ARG A 250 20.70 20.01 10.79
N ASP A 251 19.77 20.93 10.59
CA ASP A 251 19.94 22.31 11.08
C ASP A 251 20.34 22.22 12.57
N ARG A 252 21.53 22.72 12.90
CA ARG A 252 22.02 22.84 14.27
C ARG A 252 21.41 24.06 14.94
#